data_AF-A0A9C8KA90-F1
#
_entry.id   AF-A0A9C8KA90-F1
#
_cell.length_a   1.000
_cell.length_b   1.000
_cell.length_c   1.000
_cell.angle_alpha   90.00
_cell.angle_beta   90.00
_cell.angle_gamma   90.00
#
_symmetry.space_group_name_H-M   'P 1'
#
loop_
_entity.id
_entity.type
_entity.pdbx_description
1 polymer ?
#
loop_
_entity_poly.entity_id
_entity_poly.type
_entity_poly.pdbx_seq_one_letter_code
_entity_poly.pdbx_strand_id
1 'polypeptide(L)' 'MPDSPVIEPSEIELPAFYQDTETVRKDFANLFRRIAMMDADVGKIVQELKNNGLYDNTIFSFIATMGAICPDET' A
#
# COMPACT_ATOMS: atom_id res chain seq x y z
N MET A 1 -10.73 8.91 -6.51
CA MET A 1 -11.37 8.84 -5.17
C MET A 1 -10.85 9.99 -4.34
N PRO A 2 -11.73 10.85 -3.79
CA PRO A 2 -11.36 12.12 -3.18
C PRO A 2 -10.66 12.01 -1.82
N ASP A 3 -10.83 10.91 -1.05
CA ASP A 3 -10.33 10.80 0.34
C ASP A 3 -9.05 9.95 0.51
N SER A 4 -8.34 9.66 -0.58
CA SER A 4 -7.15 8.81 -0.49
C SER A 4 -5.92 9.62 -0.03
N PRO A 5 -5.08 9.06 0.88
CA PRO A 5 -3.96 9.77 1.50
C PRO A 5 -2.96 10.23 0.45
N VAL A 6 -2.57 11.51 0.52
CA VAL A 6 -1.53 12.08 -0.32
C VAL A 6 -0.18 11.66 0.26
N ILE A 7 0.66 11.05 -0.57
CA ILE A 7 2.05 10.70 -0.26
C ILE A 7 2.91 11.62 -1.11
N GLU A 8 3.72 12.46 -0.49
CA GLU A 8 4.60 13.36 -1.23
C GLU A 8 5.81 12.58 -1.79
N PRO A 9 6.12 12.66 -3.09
CA PRO A 9 7.26 11.93 -3.68
C PRO A 9 8.61 12.26 -3.04
N SER A 10 8.76 13.45 -2.46
CA SER A 10 9.97 13.88 -1.75
C SER A 10 10.15 13.21 -0.39
N GLU A 11 9.10 12.64 0.20
CA GLU A 11 9.15 11.93 1.49
C GLU A 11 9.51 10.45 1.35
N ILE A 12 9.69 9.98 0.10
CA ILE A 12 9.94 8.57 -0.18
C ILE A 12 11.42 8.26 -0.12
N GLU A 13 11.77 7.33 0.76
CA GLU A 13 13.07 6.67 0.74
C GLU A 13 13.08 5.60 -0.35
N LEU A 14 13.76 5.90 -1.46
CA LEU A 14 13.95 4.94 -2.55
C LEU A 14 15.04 3.93 -2.18
N PRO A 15 14.81 2.62 -2.39
CA PRO A 15 15.87 1.63 -2.28
C PRO A 15 17.03 1.94 -3.24
N ALA A 16 18.26 1.66 -2.81
CA ALA A 16 19.48 2.04 -3.52
C ALA A 16 19.64 1.46 -4.95
N PHE A 17 18.82 0.47 -5.32
CA PHE A 17 18.82 -0.14 -6.65
C PHE A 17 17.88 0.55 -7.65
N TYR A 18 17.07 1.50 -7.20
CA TYR A 18 16.27 2.35 -8.09
C TYR A 18 17.01 3.65 -8.44
N GLN A 19 16.83 4.11 -9.67
CA GLN A 19 17.29 5.44 -10.05
C GLN A 19 16.44 6.51 -9.35
N ASP A 20 17.09 7.53 -8.82
CA ASP A 20 16.41 8.66 -8.18
C ASP A 20 15.92 9.66 -9.25
N THR A 21 14.80 9.30 -9.89
CA THR A 21 14.11 10.14 -10.86
C THR A 21 12.74 10.56 -10.33
N GLU A 22 12.23 11.69 -10.83
CA GLU A 22 10.89 12.16 -10.48
C GLU A 22 9.80 11.13 -10.83
N THR A 23 9.96 10.41 -11.94
CA THR A 23 9.07 9.33 -12.37
C THR A 23 9.04 8.20 -11.35
N VAL A 24 10.21 7.67 -10.98
CA VAL A 24 10.33 6.57 -10.00
C VAL A 24 9.73 6.98 -8.65
N ARG A 25 10.01 8.20 -8.17
CA ARG A 25 9.42 8.71 -6.92
C ARG A 25 7.90 8.81 -6.99
N LYS A 26 7.34 9.30 -8.11
CA LYS A 26 5.89 9.36 -8.32
C LYS A 26 5.25 7.96 -8.33
N ASP A 27 5.91 6.99 -8.94
CA ASP A 27 5.42 5.61 -8.98
C ASP A 27 5.36 5.00 -7.58
N PHE A 28 6.41 5.17 -6.77
CA PHE A 28 6.40 4.78 -5.36
C PHE A 28 5.33 5.52 -4.55
N ALA A 29 5.11 6.82 -4.79
CA ALA A 29 4.07 7.59 -4.11
C ALA A 29 2.68 7.01 -4.40
N ASN A 30 2.44 6.64 -5.66
CA ASN A 30 1.21 5.99 -6.08
C ASN A 30 1.05 4.59 -5.47
N LEU A 31 2.14 3.83 -5.34
CA LEU A 31 2.12 2.53 -4.66
C LEU A 31 1.75 2.68 -3.19
N PHE A 32 2.43 3.55 -2.44
CA PHE A 32 2.17 3.76 -1.02
C PHE A 32 0.75 4.28 -0.79
N ARG A 33 0.26 5.16 -1.67
CA ARG A 33 -1.15 5.60 -1.66
C ARG A 33 -2.11 4.42 -1.79
N ARG A 34 -1.85 3.46 -2.68
CA ARG A 34 -2.68 2.25 -2.86
C ARG A 34 -2.59 1.32 -1.66
N ILE A 35 -1.40 1.14 -1.09
CA ILE A 35 -1.19 0.33 0.13
C ILE A 35 -1.99 0.93 1.29
N ALA A 36 -1.93 2.25 1.48
CA ALA A 36 -2.68 2.92 2.54
C ALA A 36 -4.20 2.81 2.36
N MET A 37 -4.69 2.86 1.11
CA MET A 37 -6.11 2.58 0.83
C MET A 37 -6.50 1.14 1.19
N MET A 38 -5.67 0.17 0.81
CA MET A 38 -5.89 -1.24 1.13
C MET A 38 -5.87 -1.47 2.64
N ASP A 39 -4.95 -0.82 3.37
CA ASP A 39 -4.89 -0.89 4.84
C ASP A 39 -6.19 -0.37 5.48
N ALA A 40 -6.72 0.76 4.99
CA ALA A 40 -8.00 1.28 5.46
C ALA A 40 -9.17 0.30 5.22
N ASP A 41 -9.18 -0.39 4.08
CA ASP A 41 -10.21 -1.38 3.76
C ASP A 41 -10.06 -2.65 4.62
N VAL A 42 -8.84 -3.13 4.87
CA VAL A 42 -8.57 -4.21 5.82
C VAL A 42 -9.03 -3.83 7.23
N GLY A 43 -8.79 -2.58 7.65
CA GLY A 43 -9.26 -2.05 8.93
C GLY A 43 -10.77 -2.15 9.10
N LYS A 44 -11.56 -1.90 8.03
CA LYS A 44 -13.02 -2.07 8.05
C LYS A 44 -13.41 -3.53 8.28
N ILE A 45 -12.80 -4.46 7.55
CA ILE A 45 -13.06 -5.91 7.69
C ILE A 45 -12.74 -6.38 9.11
N VAL A 46 -11.60 -5.97 9.65
CA VAL A 46 -11.19 -6.30 11.03
C VAL A 46 -12.19 -5.73 12.04
N GLN A 47 -12.66 -4.50 11.85
CA GLN A 47 -13.63 -3.89 12.75
C GLN A 47 -14.97 -4.63 12.71
N GLU A 48 -15.43 -5.07 11.54
CA GLU A 48 -16.62 -5.89 11.39
C GLU A 48 -16.49 -7.24 12.11
N LEU A 49 -15.34 -7.91 11.99
CA LEU A 49 -15.09 -9.17 12.71
C LEU A 49 -15.09 -8.99 14.23
N LYS A 50 -14.54 -7.87 14.73
CA LYS A 50 -14.58 -7.52 16.16
C LYS A 50 -16.01 -7.24 16.63
N ASN A 51 -16.78 -6.46 15.86
CA ASN A 51 -18.16 -6.13 16.20
C ASN A 51 -19.06 -7.38 16.28
N ASN A 52 -18.76 -8.40 15.48
CA ASN A 52 -19.49 -9.68 15.46
C ASN A 52 -18.90 -10.74 16.43
N GLY A 53 -17.86 -10.42 17.19
CA GLY A 53 -17.21 -11.36 18.12
C GLY A 53 -16.50 -12.55 17.44
N LEU A 54 -16.19 -12.44 16.15
CA LEU A 54 -15.56 -13.50 15.35
C LEU A 54 -14.03 -13.38 15.24
N TYR A 55 -13.48 -12.24 15.68
CA TYR A 55 -12.07 -11.90 15.49
C TYR A 55 -11.11 -12.97 16.04
N ASP A 56 -11.33 -13.43 17.26
CA ASP A 56 -10.42 -14.38 17.93
C ASP A 56 -10.47 -15.81 17.37
N ASN A 57 -11.52 -16.15 16.60
CA ASN A 57 -11.72 -17.46 15.98
C ASN A 57 -11.52 -17.43 14.45
N THR A 58 -10.90 -16.38 13.93
CA THR A 58 -10.66 -16.21 12.49
C THR A 58 -9.18 -16.33 12.17
N ILE A 59 -8.84 -17.15 11.16
CA ILE A 59 -7.49 -17.21 10.60
C ILE A 59 -7.37 -16.14 9.51
N PHE A 60 -6.37 -15.28 9.62
CA PHE A 60 -6.06 -14.27 8.62
C PHE A 60 -4.92 -14.75 7.71
N SER A 61 -5.11 -14.64 6.40
CA SER A 61 -4.05 -14.83 5.41
C SER A 61 -4.03 -13.63 4.48
N PHE A 62 -2.88 -12.96 4.38
CA PHE A 62 -2.67 -11.82 3.52
C PHE A 62 -1.60 -12.19 2.49
N ILE A 63 -1.99 -12.24 1.21
CA ILE A 63 -1.13 -12.70 0.11
C ILE A 63 -1.17 -11.65 -0.99
N ALA A 64 0.00 -11.16 -1.38
CA ALA A 64 0.18 -10.41 -2.62
C ALA A 64 0.66 -11.38 -3.71
N THR A 65 0.02 -11.37 -4.88
CA THR A 65 0.28 -12.35 -5.94
C THR A 65 1.31 -11.89 -6.98
N MET A 66 1.68 -10.60 -6.97
CA MET A 66 2.78 -10.04 -7.76
C MET A 66 3.24 -8.70 -7.16
N GLY A 67 4.56 -8.43 -7.17
CA GLY A 67 5.10 -7.13 -6.79
C GLY A 67 4.64 -6.06 -7.77
N ALA A 68 3.98 -5.01 -7.27
CA ALA A 68 3.68 -3.84 -8.08
C ALA A 68 4.92 -2.93 -8.12
N ILE A 69 5.50 -2.82 -9.32
CA ILE A 69 6.22 -1.67 -9.94
C ILE A 69 7.43 -2.14 -10.78
N CYS A 70 7.21 -2.02 -12.10
CA CYS A 70 8.17 -1.85 -13.23
C CYS A 70 9.02 -0.56 -13.04
N PRO A 71 9.86 -0.10 -13.99
CA PRO A 71 10.77 -0.73 -14.95
C PRO A 71 12.24 -0.27 -14.71
N ASP A 72 13.23 -0.99 -15.25
CA ASP A 72 14.59 -0.43 -15.42
C ASP A 72 14.55 0.53 -16.63
N GLU A 73 14.64 1.83 -16.39
CA GLU A 73 15.00 2.79 -17.45
C GLU A 73 16.51 2.71 -17.67
N THR A 74 16.94 1.74 -18.49
CA THR A 74 18.27 1.75 -19.13
C THR A 74 18.37 2.85 -20.17
#